data_AF-A0A442BAV4-F1
#
_entry.id   AF-A0A442BAV4-F1
#
_cell.length_a   1.000
_cell.length_b   1.000
_cell.length_c   1.000
_cell.angle_alpha   90.00
_cell.angle_beta   90.00
_cell.angle_gamma   90.00
#
_symmetry.space_group_name_H-M   'P 1'
#
loop_
_entity.id
_entity.type
_entity.pdbx_description
1 polymer ?
#
loop_
_entity_poly.entity_id
_entity_poly.type
_entity_poly.pdbx_seq_one_letter_code
_entity_poly.pdbx_strand_id
1 'polypeptide(L)'
;MGEVIQFVPKAPAIVPADELAEIIAWIKPAKNWRIGQMQIALAYHHYMTADYRRILASDAHGKDSAAAKEHAELSRRAFRVWNVECLKQVFIPAACVRHLRWKEDWLKRHGGGTPETALAIDRDKDALAGRLRPFAGRAKVALS
;
A
#
# COMPACT_ATOMS: atom_id res chain seq x y z
N MET A 1 -4.20 -42.02 -13.44
CA MET A 1 -4.99 -40.76 -13.40
C MET A 1 -5.01 -40.31 -11.96
N GLY A 2 -4.40 -39.15 -11.66
CA GLY A 2 -4.34 -38.63 -10.29
C GLY A 2 -5.70 -38.08 -9.87
N GLU A 3 -6.08 -38.33 -8.61
CA GLU A 3 -7.30 -37.81 -8.00
C GLU A 3 -7.28 -36.28 -8.01
N VAL A 4 -8.22 -35.66 -8.73
CA VAL A 4 -8.40 -34.20 -8.70
C VAL A 4 -9.16 -33.87 -7.43
N ILE A 5 -8.43 -33.47 -6.39
CA ILE A 5 -9.04 -32.94 -5.17
C ILE A 5 -9.69 -31.62 -5.53
N GLN A 6 -11.02 -31.62 -5.66
CA GLN A 6 -11.78 -30.40 -5.81
C GLN A 6 -11.52 -29.53 -4.57
N PHE A 7 -10.95 -28.34 -4.77
CA PHE A 7 -10.81 -27.37 -3.70
C PHE A 7 -12.21 -26.93 -3.28
N VAL A 8 -12.72 -27.55 -2.22
CA VAL A 8 -13.93 -27.10 -1.54
C VAL A 8 -13.45 -26.05 -0.53
N PRO A 9 -13.77 -24.76 -0.72
CA PRO A 9 -13.46 -23.76 0.29
C PRO A 9 -14.08 -24.24 1.60
N LYS A 10 -13.23 -24.49 2.61
CA LYS A 10 -13.74 -24.75 3.97
C LYS A 10 -14.68 -23.62 4.33
N ALA A 11 -15.86 -23.98 4.86
CA ALA A 11 -16.79 -23.01 5.43
C ALA A 11 -15.99 -22.00 6.27
N PRO A 12 -16.24 -20.68 6.11
CA PRO A 12 -15.31 -19.64 6.50
C PRO A 12 -14.91 -19.80 7.96
N ALA A 13 -13.71 -20.35 8.18
CA ALA A 13 -13.11 -20.46 9.49
C ALA A 13 -12.70 -19.04 9.88
N ILE A 14 -13.63 -18.34 10.54
CA ILE A 14 -13.47 -16.96 11.01
C ILE A 14 -12.89 -16.09 9.88
N VAL A 15 -13.75 -15.76 8.90
CA VAL A 15 -13.50 -14.58 8.07
C VAL A 15 -13.14 -13.45 9.04
N PRO A 16 -11.98 -12.77 8.87
CA PRO A 16 -11.69 -11.56 9.64
C PRO A 16 -12.96 -10.72 9.63
N ALA A 17 -13.46 -10.37 10.82
CA ALA A 17 -14.80 -9.78 10.96
C ALA A 17 -14.99 -8.53 10.09
N ASP A 18 -13.87 -7.93 9.64
CA ASP A 18 -13.84 -6.87 8.65
C ASP A 18 -12.42 -6.74 8.03
N GLU A 19 -12.22 -7.08 6.75
CA GLU A 19 -10.92 -6.84 6.06
C GLU A 19 -10.49 -5.36 6.12
N LEU A 20 -11.44 -4.43 6.22
CA LEU A 20 -11.13 -3.01 6.35
C LEU A 20 -10.50 -2.72 7.71
N ALA A 21 -11.00 -3.34 8.78
CA ALA A 21 -10.44 -3.20 10.11
C ALA A 21 -9.02 -3.77 10.20
N GLU A 22 -8.76 -4.90 9.55
CA GLU A 22 -7.42 -5.49 9.48
C GLU A 22 -6.42 -4.58 8.75
N ILE A 23 -6.80 -3.99 7.61
CA ILE A 23 -5.94 -3.03 6.90
C ILE A 23 -5.53 -1.86 7.82
N ILE A 24 -6.48 -1.31 8.57
CA ILE A 24 -6.23 -0.22 9.52
C ILE A 24 -5.37 -0.68 10.71
N ALA A 25 -5.59 -1.91 11.20
CA ALA A 25 -4.83 -2.46 12.32
C ALA A 25 -3.34 -2.69 11.99
N TRP A 26 -3.04 -3.03 10.74
CA TRP A 26 -1.69 -3.29 10.27
C TRP A 26 -0.91 -2.01 9.92
N ILE A 27 -1.57 -1.03 9.28
CA ILE A 27 -0.93 0.21 8.84
C ILE A 27 -0.89 1.23 9.98
N LYS A 28 0.12 1.11 10.83
CA LYS A 28 0.40 2.02 11.96
C LYS A 28 1.63 2.89 11.66
N PRO A 29 1.81 4.03 12.37
CA PRO A 29 3.05 4.79 12.30
C PRO A 29 4.27 3.88 12.55
N ALA A 30 5.12 3.73 11.53
CA ALA A 30 6.25 2.82 11.61
C ALA A 30 7.48 3.50 12.22
N LYS A 31 8.20 2.77 13.10
CA LYS A 31 9.46 3.21 13.68
C LYS A 31 10.57 3.41 12.64
N ASN A 32 10.51 2.69 11.52
CA ASN A 32 11.43 2.84 10.39
C ASN A 32 10.78 2.34 9.08
N TRP A 33 11.40 2.69 7.94
CA TRP A 33 10.89 2.37 6.61
C TRP A 33 10.73 0.87 6.34
N ARG A 34 11.62 0.01 6.87
CA ARG A 34 11.57 -1.43 6.65
C ARG A 34 10.36 -2.05 7.33
N ILE A 35 10.10 -1.65 8.58
CA ILE A 35 8.87 -2.02 9.30
C ILE A 35 7.65 -1.51 8.54
N GLY A 36 7.71 -0.29 8.00
CA GLY A 36 6.60 0.25 7.23
C GLY A 36 6.31 -0.52 5.93
N GLN A 37 7.34 -0.91 5.18
CA GLN A 37 7.17 -1.77 4.01
C GLN A 37 6.55 -3.13 4.37
N MET A 38 6.98 -3.73 5.48
CA MET A 38 6.41 -4.99 5.96
C MET A 38 4.93 -4.83 6.33
N GLN A 39 4.55 -3.75 7.01
CA GLN A 39 3.15 -3.45 7.34
C GLN A 39 2.29 -3.24 6.10
N ILE A 40 2.78 -2.50 5.10
CA ILE A 40 2.10 -2.30 3.80
C ILE A 40 1.90 -3.64 3.08
N ALA A 41 2.92 -4.51 3.06
CA ALA A 41 2.85 -5.82 2.44
C ALA A 41 1.87 -6.75 3.16
N LEU A 42 1.82 -6.72 4.49
CA LEU A 42 0.85 -7.49 5.27
C LEU A 42 -0.58 -7.00 5.02
N ALA A 43 -0.79 -5.68 5.01
CA ALA A 43 -2.10 -5.09 4.71
C ALA A 43 -2.56 -5.37 3.26
N TYR A 44 -1.63 -5.50 2.30
CA TYR A 44 -1.95 -5.86 0.93
C TYR A 44 -2.64 -7.22 0.81
N HIS A 45 -2.28 -8.20 1.66
CA HIS A 45 -2.95 -9.51 1.68
C HIS A 45 -4.44 -9.42 2.03
N HIS A 46 -4.84 -8.48 2.89
CA HIS A 46 -6.24 -8.29 3.27
C HIS A 46 -7.05 -7.69 2.13
N TYR A 47 -6.50 -6.70 1.43
CA TYR A 47 -7.10 -6.20 0.18
C TYR A 47 -7.23 -7.30 -0.88
N MET A 48 -6.17 -8.10 -1.11
CA MET A 48 -6.22 -9.19 -2.09
C MET A 48 -7.25 -10.27 -1.73
N THR A 49 -7.42 -10.56 -0.44
CA THR A 49 -8.48 -11.47 0.03
C THR A 49 -9.86 -10.97 -0.38
N ALA A 50 -10.14 -9.68 -0.21
CA ALA A 50 -11.40 -9.08 -0.64
C ALA A 50 -11.60 -9.17 -2.16
N ASP A 51 -10.53 -8.99 -2.95
CA ASP A 51 -10.59 -9.12 -4.40
C ASP A 51 -10.83 -10.58 -4.86
N TYR A 52 -10.19 -11.55 -4.21
CA TYR A 52 -10.44 -12.96 -4.52
C TYR A 52 -11.86 -13.39 -4.19
N ARG A 53 -12.46 -12.87 -3.10
CA ARG A 53 -13.89 -13.12 -2.81
C ARG A 53 -14.80 -12.55 -3.89
N ARG A 54 -14.48 -11.36 -4.42
CA ARG A 54 -15.20 -10.79 -5.57
C ARG A 54 -15.15 -11.71 -6.79
N ILE A 55 -13.98 -12.27 -7.10
CA ILE A 55 -13.81 -13.21 -8.23
C ILE A 55 -14.63 -14.47 -7.98
N LEU A 56 -14.47 -15.11 -6.82
CA LEU A 56 -15.18 -16.35 -6.49
C LEU A 56 -16.71 -16.17 -6.50
N ALA A 57 -17.22 -15.06 -5.97
CA ALA A 57 -18.65 -14.77 -5.98
C ALA A 57 -19.18 -14.49 -7.40
N SER A 58 -18.37 -13.85 -8.26
CA SER A 58 -18.72 -13.61 -9.65
C SER A 58 -18.80 -14.92 -10.43
N ASP A 59 -17.89 -15.86 -10.18
CA ASP A 59 -17.86 -17.17 -10.82
C ASP A 59 -18.99 -18.07 -10.33
N ALA A 60 -19.32 -18.03 -9.03
CA ALA A 60 -20.35 -18.89 -8.43
C ALA A 60 -21.79 -18.42 -8.72
N HIS A 61 -22.04 -17.11 -8.77
CA HIS A 61 -23.39 -16.55 -8.82
C HIS A 61 -23.67 -15.69 -10.07
N GLY A 62 -22.66 -15.47 -10.91
CA GLY A 62 -22.71 -14.54 -12.02
C GLY A 62 -22.45 -13.09 -11.58
N LYS A 63 -21.74 -12.35 -12.44
CA LYS A 63 -21.27 -10.97 -12.20
C LYS A 63 -22.37 -9.96 -11.80
N ASP A 64 -23.61 -10.19 -12.24
CA ASP A 64 -24.73 -9.27 -12.02
C ASP A 64 -25.55 -9.60 -10.78
N SER A 65 -25.22 -10.71 -10.09
CA SER A 65 -25.86 -11.11 -8.84
C SER A 65 -25.63 -10.11 -7.71
N ALA A 66 -26.54 -10.10 -6.74
CA ALA A 66 -26.41 -9.27 -5.55
C ALA A 66 -25.11 -9.57 -4.77
N ALA A 67 -24.77 -10.85 -4.61
CA ALA A 67 -23.55 -11.28 -3.93
C ALA A 67 -22.27 -10.81 -4.66
N ALA A 68 -22.20 -10.95 -5.99
CA ALA A 68 -21.04 -10.48 -6.75
C ALA A 68 -20.87 -8.95 -6.66
N LYS A 69 -21.98 -8.19 -6.70
CA LYS A 69 -21.98 -6.73 -6.53
C LYS A 69 -21.55 -6.28 -5.14
N GLU A 70 -22.00 -6.97 -4.09
CA GLU A 70 -21.60 -6.72 -2.71
C GLU A 70 -20.09 -6.91 -2.53
N HIS A 71 -19.56 -8.05 -2.97
CA HIS A 71 -18.12 -8.30 -2.89
C HIS A 71 -17.29 -7.34 -3.78
N ALA A 72 -17.85 -6.88 -4.91
CA ALA A 72 -17.19 -5.85 -5.74
C ALA A 72 -17.13 -4.48 -5.06
N GLU A 73 -18.15 -4.11 -4.28
CA GLU A 73 -18.12 -2.91 -3.46
C GLU A 73 -17.12 -3.04 -2.30
N LEU A 74 -17.11 -4.19 -1.60
CA LEU A 74 -16.16 -4.47 -0.53
C LEU A 74 -14.71 -4.43 -1.01
N SER A 75 -14.38 -5.07 -2.14
CA SER A 75 -13.05 -5.02 -2.74
C SER A 75 -12.62 -3.58 -3.09
N ARG A 76 -13.52 -2.78 -3.67
CA ARG A 76 -13.25 -1.35 -3.95
C ARG A 76 -12.99 -0.54 -2.68
N ARG A 77 -13.75 -0.78 -1.61
CA ARG A 77 -13.53 -0.12 -0.32
C ARG A 77 -12.20 -0.54 0.31
N ALA A 78 -11.90 -1.83 0.33
CA ALA A 78 -10.65 -2.36 0.84
C ALA A 78 -9.44 -1.77 0.10
N PHE A 79 -9.49 -1.68 -1.23
CA PHE A 79 -8.46 -1.01 -2.03
C PHE A 79 -8.27 0.45 -1.62
N ARG A 80 -9.37 1.21 -1.49
CA ARG A 80 -9.31 2.63 -1.11
C ARG A 80 -8.70 2.82 0.28
N VAL A 81 -9.13 2.03 1.26
CA VAL A 81 -8.60 2.08 2.63
C VAL A 81 -7.12 1.72 2.62
N TRP A 82 -6.73 0.61 1.98
CA TRP A 82 -5.34 0.21 1.86
C TRP A 82 -4.48 1.31 1.23
N ASN A 83 -4.94 1.90 0.13
CA ASN A 83 -4.21 2.96 -0.56
C ASN A 83 -4.04 4.22 0.31
N VAL A 84 -5.11 4.68 0.98
CA VAL A 84 -5.08 5.86 1.85
C VAL A 84 -4.19 5.64 3.07
N GLU A 85 -4.31 4.50 3.75
CA GLU A 85 -3.49 4.19 4.91
C GLU A 85 -2.00 4.03 4.51
N CYS A 86 -1.70 3.41 3.37
CA CYS A 86 -0.34 3.35 2.84
C CYS A 86 0.21 4.74 2.57
N LEU A 87 -0.57 5.64 1.95
CA LEU A 87 -0.17 7.02 1.72
C LEU A 87 0.17 7.76 3.02
N LYS A 88 -0.70 7.65 4.04
CA LYS A 88 -0.44 8.23 5.37
C LYS A 88 0.89 7.73 5.93
N GLN A 89 1.20 6.45 5.76
CA GLN A 89 2.43 5.83 6.25
C GLN A 89 3.68 6.23 5.45
N VAL A 90 3.58 6.27 4.12
CA VAL A 90 4.66 6.67 3.20
C VAL A 90 5.04 8.14 3.43
N PHE A 91 4.06 8.98 3.75
CA PHE A 91 4.21 10.42 3.95
C PHE A 91 4.21 10.86 5.42
N ILE A 92 4.46 9.93 6.36
CA ILE A 92 4.84 10.31 7.73
C ILE A 92 6.04 11.27 7.64
N PRO A 93 6.09 12.35 8.45
CA PRO A 93 7.24 13.27 8.51
C PRO A 93 8.49 12.53 9.01
N ALA A 94 9.17 11.84 8.10
CA ALA A 94 10.42 11.17 8.39
C ALA A 94 11.52 12.22 8.50
N ALA A 95 12.33 12.16 9.57
CA ALA A 95 13.47 13.08 9.80
C ALA A 95 14.57 13.03 8.70
N CYS A 96 14.40 12.20 7.67
CA CYS A 96 15.31 12.15 6.55
C CYS A 96 14.62 11.69 5.25
N VAL A 97 14.64 12.58 4.28
CA VAL A 97 15.06 12.44 2.86
C VAL A 97 15.55 11.07 2.32
N ARG A 98 16.07 10.16 3.14
CA ARG A 98 16.69 8.88 2.74
C ARG A 98 15.77 7.94 1.97
N HIS A 99 14.46 8.21 1.95
CA HIS A 99 13.47 7.33 1.34
C HIS A 99 12.78 7.93 0.11
N LEU A 100 13.23 9.11 -0.36
CA LEU A 100 12.61 9.83 -1.47
C LEU A 100 12.42 8.95 -2.73
N ARG A 101 13.46 8.24 -3.16
CA ARG A 101 13.40 7.34 -4.33
C ARG A 101 12.36 6.22 -4.18
N TRP A 102 12.23 5.68 -2.98
CA TRP A 102 11.21 4.67 -2.70
C TRP A 102 9.80 5.26 -2.71
N LYS A 103 9.60 6.47 -2.15
CA LYS A 103 8.31 7.17 -2.20
C LYS A 103 7.88 7.42 -3.65
N GLU A 104 8.81 7.94 -4.47
CA GLU A 104 8.56 8.18 -5.91
C GLU A 104 8.22 6.88 -6.66
N ASP A 105 8.96 5.80 -6.43
CA ASP A 105 8.69 4.50 -7.05
C ASP A 105 7.36 3.89 -6.59
N TRP A 106 6.99 4.07 -5.32
CA TRP A 106 5.70 3.64 -4.79
C TRP A 106 4.54 4.40 -5.46
N LEU A 107 4.64 5.74 -5.57
CA LEU A 107 3.61 6.55 -6.22
C LEU A 107 3.41 6.15 -7.69
N LYS A 108 4.49 5.88 -8.42
CA LYS A 108 4.44 5.40 -9.82
C LYS A 108 3.68 4.08 -9.96
N ARG A 109 3.82 3.16 -9.00
CA ARG A 109 3.22 1.82 -9.06
C ARG A 109 1.77 1.78 -8.57
N HIS A 110 1.39 2.65 -7.65
CA HIS A 110 0.11 2.57 -6.95
C HIS A 110 -0.82 3.77 -7.18
N GLY A 111 -0.46 4.70 -8.06
CA GLY A 111 -1.37 5.76 -8.53
C GLY A 111 -1.60 6.90 -7.54
N GLY A 112 -0.65 7.17 -6.65
CA GLY A 112 -0.75 8.23 -5.64
C GLY A 112 -0.24 9.59 -6.14
N GLY A 113 -0.98 10.22 -7.04
CA GLY A 113 -0.64 11.54 -7.60
C GLY A 113 -1.52 12.68 -7.10
N THR A 114 -1.90 12.70 -5.81
CA THR A 114 -2.70 13.83 -5.30
C THR A 114 -1.80 15.06 -5.11
N PRO A 115 -2.36 16.29 -5.14
CA PRO A 115 -1.57 17.50 -4.88
C PRO A 115 -0.80 17.44 -3.56
N GLU A 116 -1.36 16.78 -2.55
CA GLU A 116 -0.76 16.63 -1.23
C GLU A 116 0.47 15.71 -1.24
N THR A 117 0.45 14.63 -2.04
CA THR A 117 1.61 13.74 -2.18
C THR A 117 2.73 14.41 -2.97
N ALA A 118 2.39 15.22 -3.98
CA ALA A 118 3.35 16.03 -4.72
C ALA A 118 4.05 17.06 -3.81
N LEU A 119 3.28 17.81 -3.01
CA LEU A 119 3.84 18.76 -2.04
C LEU A 119 4.75 18.09 -1.00
N ALA A 120 4.41 16.88 -0.57
CA ALA A 120 5.25 16.13 0.36
C ALA A 120 6.57 15.65 -0.29
N ILE A 121 6.53 15.23 -1.57
CA ILE A 121 7.73 14.90 -2.35
C ILE A 121 8.62 16.13 -2.53
N ASP A 122 8.05 17.29 -2.85
CA ASP A 122 8.82 18.52 -3.05
C ASP A 122 9.50 18.99 -1.76
N ARG A 123 8.79 18.91 -0.62
CA ARG A 123 9.40 19.16 0.70
C ARG A 123 10.58 18.23 0.99
N ASP A 124 10.44 16.94 0.67
CA ASP A 124 11.53 15.97 0.84
C ASP A 124 12.71 16.25 -0.10
N LYS A 125 12.45 16.66 -1.35
CA LYS A 125 13.47 17.09 -2.32
C LYS A 125 14.23 18.32 -1.85
N ASP A 126 13.53 19.33 -1.34
CA ASP A 126 14.13 20.54 -0.80
C ASP A 126 15.00 20.24 0.42
N ALA A 127 14.53 19.37 1.32
CA ALA A 127 15.32 18.89 2.44
C ALA A 127 16.58 18.11 2.00
N LEU A 128 16.52 17.35 0.88
CA LEU A 128 17.70 16.72 0.28
C LEU A 128 18.71 17.76 -0.21
N ALA A 129 18.23 18.70 -1.02
CA ALA A 129 19.05 19.74 -1.61
C ALA A 129 19.71 20.60 -0.53
N GLY A 130 19.00 20.92 0.56
CA GLY A 130 19.54 21.60 1.73
C GLY A 130 20.68 20.84 2.41
N ARG A 131 20.58 19.50 2.52
CA ARG A 131 21.63 18.65 3.11
C ARG A 131 22.84 18.43 2.21
N LEU A 132 22.65 18.41 0.88
CA LEU A 132 23.73 18.23 -0.09
C LEU A 132 24.49 19.52 -0.40
N ARG A 133 23.84 20.70 -0.26
CA ARG A 133 24.44 22.03 -0.48
C ARG A 133 25.80 22.24 0.20
N PRO A 134 26.00 21.88 1.49
CA PRO A 134 27.30 21.99 2.16
C PRO A 134 28.42 21.12 1.55
N PHE A 135 28.08 20.00 0.91
CA PHE A 135 29.04 19.08 0.30
C PHE A 135 29.40 19.44 -1.14
N ALA A 136 28.49 20.11 -1.86
CA ALA A 136 28.75 20.62 -3.21
C ALA A 136 29.87 21.67 -3.25
N GLY A 137 30.02 22.47 -2.19
CA GLY A 137 31.13 23.42 -2.03
C GLY A 137 32.48 22.75 -1.72
N ARG A 138 32.49 21.62 -1.00
CA ARG A 138 33.71 20.88 -0.65
C ARG A 138 34.31 20.10 -1.84
N ALA A 139 33.47 19.63 -2.76
CA ALA A 139 33.94 18.97 -3.98
C ALA A 139 34.72 19.92 -4.91
N LYS A 140 34.40 21.21 -4.92
CA LYS A 140 35.14 22.22 -5.70
C LYS A 140 36.51 22.56 -5.10
N VAL A 141 36.65 22.52 -3.78
CA VAL A 141 37.92 22.84 -3.08
C VAL A 141 38.90 21.65 -3.10
N ALA A 142 38.40 20.42 -3.22
CA ALA A 142 39.25 19.23 -3.32
C ALA A 142 39.82 18.96 -4.73
N LEU A 143 39.39 19.73 -5.74
CA LEU A 143 39.81 19.62 -7.14
C LEU A 143 40.48 20.90 -7.68
N SER A 144 40.80 21.86 -6.79
CA SER A 144 41.49 23.12 -7.10
C SER A 144 42.85 23.18 -6.45
#